data_AF-A0A7M5WVY3-F1
#
_entry.id   AF-A0A7M5WVY3-F1
#
_cell.length_a   1.000
_cell.length_b   1.000
_cell.length_c   1.000
_cell.angle_alpha   90.00
_cell.angle_beta   90.00
_cell.angle_gamma   90.00
#
_symmetry.space_group_name_H-M   'P 1'
#
loop_
_entity.id
_entity.type
_entity.pdbx_description
1 polymer ?
#
loop_
_entity_poly.entity_id
_entity_poly.type
_entity_poly.pdbx_seq_one_letter_code
_entity_poly.pdbx_strand_id
1 'polypeptide(L)'
;DLAKSMNSRLNTKANKDEIDSLAKSMDSRLNTKADKDEMDGLAKSMNTKADKDEIHELSNKVDQLSMESKSVKDTTKTHWNLPEPVSIFFGRESLIESIHLKLQQNQAVALSEMGGVGKTQTAAKFVQMHKDEYQKIFWISAVSLKRSLSEILCAFGCKQLILDEPSMET
;
A
#
# COMPACT_ATOMS: atom_id res chain seq x y z
N ASP A 1 -59.57 -52.13 20.08
CA ASP A 1 -58.92 -51.02 19.34
C ASP A 1 -57.98 -51.48 18.22
N LEU A 2 -58.50 -51.94 17.08
CA LEU A 2 -57.69 -52.21 15.89
C LEU A 2 -58.32 -51.58 14.63
N ALA A 3 -59.64 -51.67 14.51
CA ALA A 3 -60.41 -51.06 13.42
C ALA A 3 -60.30 -49.52 13.37
N LYS A 4 -60.31 -48.84 14.53
CA LYS A 4 -60.11 -47.37 14.59
C LYS A 4 -58.70 -46.93 14.15
N SER A 5 -57.68 -47.74 14.45
CA SER A 5 -56.27 -47.48 14.08
C SER A 5 -56.01 -47.73 12.59
N MET A 6 -56.65 -48.74 12.00
CA MET A 6 -56.58 -48.96 10.55
C MET A 6 -57.32 -47.88 9.77
N ASN A 7 -58.47 -47.41 10.26
CA ASN A 7 -59.24 -46.37 9.56
C ASN A 7 -58.57 -44.99 9.60
N SER A 8 -57.88 -44.64 10.70
CA SER A 8 -57.09 -43.39 10.77
C SER A 8 -55.83 -43.42 9.90
N ARG A 9 -55.20 -44.59 9.73
CA ARG A 9 -54.04 -44.80 8.84
C ARG A 9 -54.42 -44.78 7.35
N LEU A 10 -55.59 -45.30 7.00
CA LEU A 10 -56.08 -45.25 5.61
C LEU A 10 -56.46 -43.81 5.21
N ASN A 11 -57.09 -43.05 6.10
CA ASN A 11 -57.54 -41.69 5.80
C ASN A 11 -56.39 -40.65 5.71
N THR A 12 -55.25 -40.92 6.36
CA THR A 12 -54.06 -40.03 6.32
C THR A 12 -53.13 -40.33 5.15
N LYS A 13 -53.05 -41.59 4.71
CA LYS A 13 -52.18 -41.99 3.59
C LYS A 13 -52.77 -41.60 2.22
N ALA A 14 -54.07 -41.85 2.02
CA ALA A 14 -54.76 -41.48 0.78
C ALA A 14 -54.72 -39.96 0.52
N ASN A 15 -54.89 -39.16 1.57
CA ASN A 15 -54.86 -37.69 1.47
C ASN A 15 -53.45 -37.15 1.18
N LYS A 16 -52.40 -37.82 1.71
CA LYS A 16 -51.01 -37.44 1.45
C LYS A 16 -50.58 -37.74 0.02
N ASP A 17 -50.99 -38.87 -0.53
CA ASP A 17 -50.64 -39.26 -1.90
C ASP A 17 -51.34 -38.36 -2.94
N GLU A 18 -52.57 -37.94 -2.68
CA GLU A 18 -53.30 -36.97 -3.51
C GLU A 18 -52.65 -35.58 -3.47
N ILE A 19 -52.31 -35.07 -2.28
CA ILE A 19 -51.61 -33.79 -2.10
C ILE A 19 -50.22 -33.83 -2.75
N ASP A 20 -49.48 -34.93 -2.62
CA ASP A 20 -48.16 -35.09 -3.24
C ASP A 20 -48.28 -35.20 -4.77
N SER A 21 -49.37 -35.78 -5.30
CA SER A 21 -49.65 -35.77 -6.75
C SER A 21 -50.05 -34.38 -7.26
N LEU A 22 -50.80 -33.62 -6.46
CA LEU A 22 -51.22 -32.25 -6.77
C LEU A 22 -50.02 -31.30 -6.75
N ALA A 23 -49.13 -31.44 -5.76
CA ALA A 23 -47.89 -30.67 -5.65
C ALA A 23 -46.99 -30.91 -6.87
N LYS A 24 -46.80 -32.17 -7.29
CA LYS A 24 -46.04 -32.52 -8.50
C LYS A 24 -46.66 -31.93 -9.77
N SER A 25 -47.99 -31.93 -9.86
CA SER A 25 -48.73 -31.28 -10.96
C SER A 25 -48.57 -29.76 -10.93
N MET A 26 -48.58 -29.15 -9.75
CA MET A 26 -48.42 -27.70 -9.58
C MET A 26 -46.98 -27.22 -9.87
N ASP A 27 -45.96 -27.97 -9.45
CA ASP A 27 -44.55 -27.69 -9.76
C ASP A 27 -44.28 -27.72 -11.27
N SER A 28 -44.92 -28.64 -12.00
CA SER A 28 -44.80 -28.69 -13.46
C SER A 28 -45.54 -27.56 -14.20
N ARG A 29 -46.57 -26.96 -13.57
CA ARG A 29 -47.31 -25.81 -14.13
C ARG A 29 -46.73 -24.45 -13.76
N LEU A 30 -45.98 -24.34 -12.67
CA LEU A 30 -45.31 -23.09 -12.25
C LEU A 30 -43.90 -22.91 -12.85
N ASN A 31 -43.37 -23.94 -13.52
CA ASN A 31 -42.05 -23.89 -14.16
C ASN A 31 -42.13 -23.80 -15.69
N THR A 32 -43.27 -23.32 -16.22
CA THR A 32 -43.49 -23.12 -17.65
C THR A 32 -42.58 -22.03 -18.19
N LYS A 33 -41.42 -22.43 -18.73
CA LYS A 33 -40.78 -22.05 -20.02
C LYS A 33 -40.81 -20.60 -20.56
N ALA A 34 -41.51 -19.64 -19.97
CA ALA A 34 -41.64 -18.28 -20.47
C ALA A 34 -40.53 -17.35 -19.95
N ASP A 35 -40.05 -17.54 -18.72
CA ASP A 35 -39.07 -16.58 -18.14
C ASP A 35 -37.61 -16.96 -18.41
N LYS A 36 -37.30 -18.25 -18.61
CA LYS A 36 -35.92 -18.73 -18.76
C LYS A 36 -35.34 -18.45 -20.15
N ASP A 37 -36.15 -18.58 -21.19
CA ASP A 37 -35.72 -18.34 -22.58
C ASP A 37 -35.58 -16.82 -22.85
N GLU A 38 -36.40 -15.97 -22.23
CA GLU A 38 -36.22 -14.51 -22.27
C GLU A 38 -35.00 -14.07 -21.46
N MET A 39 -34.77 -14.64 -20.28
CA MET A 39 -33.59 -14.33 -19.46
C MET A 39 -32.29 -14.80 -20.13
N ASP A 40 -32.27 -15.96 -20.78
CA ASP A 40 -31.12 -16.45 -21.57
C ASP A 40 -30.94 -15.63 -22.86
N GLY A 41 -32.02 -15.09 -23.43
CA GLY A 41 -31.97 -14.12 -24.54
C GLY A 41 -31.40 -12.76 -24.11
N LEU A 42 -31.82 -12.25 -22.95
CA LEU A 42 -31.32 -11.01 -22.34
C LEU A 42 -29.86 -11.15 -21.91
N ALA A 43 -29.46 -12.31 -21.36
CA ALA A 43 -28.07 -12.59 -20.99
C ALA A 43 -27.16 -12.70 -22.21
N LYS A 44 -27.68 -13.17 -23.36
CA LYS A 44 -26.95 -13.18 -24.64
C LYS A 44 -26.84 -11.78 -25.25
N SER A 45 -27.85 -10.91 -25.09
CA SER A 45 -27.77 -9.52 -25.55
C SER A 45 -26.94 -8.62 -24.63
N MET A 46 -26.92 -8.86 -23.32
CA MET A 46 -26.00 -8.21 -22.37
C MET A 46 -24.53 -8.68 -22.52
N ASN A 47 -24.27 -9.70 -23.33
CA ASN A 47 -22.92 -10.18 -23.65
C ASN A 47 -22.61 -10.04 -25.15
N THR A 48 -23.43 -9.32 -25.92
CA THR A 48 -23.11 -9.06 -27.32
C THR A 48 -21.83 -8.24 -27.40
N LYS A 49 -20.98 -8.62 -28.35
CA LYS A 49 -19.62 -8.10 -28.64
C LYS A 49 -19.42 -6.59 -28.48
N ALA A 50 -20.47 -5.79 -28.65
CA ALA A 50 -20.45 -4.33 -28.55
C ALA A 50 -20.06 -3.82 -27.14
N ASP A 51 -20.51 -4.46 -26.06
CA ASP A 51 -20.23 -3.96 -24.70
C ASP A 51 -18.83 -4.38 -24.20
N LYS A 52 -18.30 -5.51 -24.68
CA LYS A 52 -16.97 -6.00 -24.28
C LYS A 52 -15.83 -5.16 -24.84
N ASP A 53 -15.98 -4.65 -26.06
CA ASP A 53 -14.95 -3.83 -26.70
C ASP A 53 -14.87 -2.45 -26.02
N GLU A 54 -16.02 -1.86 -25.65
CA GLU A 54 -16.07 -0.62 -24.87
C GLU A 54 -15.55 -0.80 -23.43
N ILE A 55 -15.90 -1.91 -22.76
CA ILE A 55 -15.38 -2.22 -21.41
C ILE A 55 -13.86 -2.46 -21.45
N HIS A 56 -13.34 -3.11 -22.49
CA HIS A 56 -11.90 -3.34 -22.66
C HIS A 56 -11.16 -2.02 -22.94
N GLU A 57 -11.76 -1.11 -23.70
CA GLU A 57 -11.20 0.23 -23.96
C GLU A 57 -11.27 1.14 -22.73
N LEU A 58 -12.36 1.09 -21.96
CA LEU A 58 -12.48 1.80 -20.69
C LEU A 58 -11.54 1.24 -19.63
N SER A 59 -11.32 -0.09 -19.58
CA SER A 59 -10.33 -0.71 -18.70
C SER A 59 -8.93 -0.24 -19.03
N ASN A 60 -8.56 -0.21 -20.32
CA ASN A 60 -7.27 0.33 -20.76
C ASN A 60 -7.14 1.82 -20.41
N LYS A 61 -8.19 2.62 -20.57
CA LYS A 61 -8.18 4.04 -20.17
C LYS A 61 -8.07 4.20 -18.65
N VAL A 62 -8.68 3.34 -17.85
CA VAL A 62 -8.54 3.34 -16.37
C VAL A 62 -7.12 2.94 -15.95
N ASP A 63 -6.52 1.94 -16.61
CA ASP A 63 -5.13 1.55 -16.37
C ASP A 63 -4.16 2.67 -16.78
N GLN A 64 -4.43 3.33 -17.90
CA GLN A 64 -3.65 4.46 -18.40
C GLN A 64 -3.81 5.72 -17.53
N LEU A 65 -5.02 6.03 -17.04
CA LEU A 65 -5.30 7.10 -16.07
C LEU A 65 -4.72 6.80 -14.67
N SER A 66 -4.62 5.52 -14.30
CA SER A 66 -3.94 5.04 -13.10
C SER A 66 -2.41 5.17 -13.23
N MET A 67 -1.86 5.05 -14.45
CA MET A 67 -0.47 5.38 -14.74
C MET A 67 -0.22 6.90 -14.78
N GLU A 68 -1.14 7.71 -15.31
CA GLU A 68 -1.05 9.17 -15.34
C GLU A 68 -1.16 9.79 -13.93
N SER A 69 -2.02 9.24 -13.06
CA SER A 69 -2.21 9.73 -11.69
C SER A 69 -1.15 9.24 -10.68
N LYS A 70 -0.32 8.25 -11.06
CA LYS A 70 0.87 7.84 -10.29
C LYS A 70 2.14 8.60 -10.65
N SER A 71 2.09 9.47 -11.67
CA SER A 71 3.21 10.28 -12.13
C SER A 71 3.07 11.77 -11.78
N VAL A 72 2.40 12.07 -10.65
CA VAL A 72 2.73 13.28 -9.87
C VAL A 72 3.36 12.82 -8.55
N LYS A 73 4.40 11.98 -8.65
CA LYS A 73 5.43 12.00 -7.62
C LYS A 73 6.27 13.24 -7.92
N ASP A 74 6.10 14.25 -7.08
CA ASP A 74 7.02 15.38 -6.97
C ASP A 74 8.45 14.81 -6.75
N THR A 75 9.21 14.64 -7.84
CA THR A 75 10.43 13.81 -7.90
C THR A 75 11.70 14.64 -7.82
N THR A 76 11.67 15.77 -7.10
CA THR A 76 12.92 16.44 -6.72
C THR A 76 13.38 15.97 -5.35
N LYS A 77 13.94 14.75 -5.27
CA LYS A 77 14.75 14.37 -4.10
C LYS A 77 15.96 15.29 -4.05
N THR A 78 15.94 16.27 -3.16
CA THR A 78 17.03 17.23 -2.99
C THR A 78 17.96 16.73 -1.89
N HIS A 79 19.11 16.19 -2.27
CA HIS A 79 20.19 15.89 -1.34
C HIS A 79 21.18 17.06 -1.31
N TRP A 80 21.47 17.58 -0.12
CA TRP A 80 22.36 18.73 0.03
C TRP A 80 23.58 18.38 0.87
N ASN A 81 24.75 18.80 0.37
CA ASN A 81 26.03 18.67 1.05
C ASN A 81 26.35 17.22 1.49
N LEU A 82 26.02 16.20 0.68
CA LEU A 82 26.27 14.81 1.08
C LEU A 82 27.76 14.57 1.38
N PRO A 83 28.08 13.73 2.37
CA PRO A 83 29.47 13.35 2.61
C PRO A 83 30.04 12.62 1.39
N GLU A 84 31.36 12.76 1.21
CA GLU A 84 32.08 12.04 0.16
C GLU A 84 31.80 10.53 0.24
N PRO A 85 31.55 9.85 -0.90
CA PRO A 85 31.29 8.43 -0.92
C PRO A 85 32.44 7.63 -0.29
N VAL A 86 32.10 6.73 0.62
CA VAL A 86 33.09 5.85 1.25
C VAL A 86 33.43 4.71 0.28
N SER A 87 34.63 4.76 -0.29
CA SER A 87 35.12 3.78 -1.28
C SER A 87 35.40 2.40 -0.69
N ILE A 88 35.90 2.34 0.54
CA ILE A 88 36.25 1.12 1.25
C ILE A 88 35.60 1.14 2.64
N PHE A 89 34.74 0.16 2.91
CA PHE A 89 34.03 0.01 4.19
C PHE A 89 33.83 -1.48 4.47
N PHE A 90 34.17 -1.93 5.68
CA PHE A 90 34.09 -3.35 6.06
C PHE A 90 33.70 -3.52 7.53
N GLY A 91 32.99 -4.62 7.82
CA GLY A 91 32.86 -5.20 9.16
C GLY A 91 31.89 -4.46 10.08
N ARG A 92 31.09 -3.54 9.55
CA ARG A 92 30.10 -2.75 10.29
C ARG A 92 28.73 -2.69 9.62
N GLU A 93 28.43 -3.68 8.79
CA GLU A 93 27.15 -3.84 8.11
C GLU A 93 26.02 -4.02 9.14
N SER A 94 26.26 -4.81 10.20
CA SER A 94 25.31 -4.97 11.31
C SER A 94 25.04 -3.66 12.06
N LEU A 95 26.04 -2.80 12.20
CA LEU A 95 25.85 -1.47 12.80
C LEU A 95 24.99 -0.59 11.89
N ILE A 96 25.22 -0.60 10.58
CA ILE A 96 24.40 0.12 9.59
C ILE A 96 22.94 -0.32 9.69
N GLU A 97 22.68 -1.63 9.70
CA GLU A 97 21.33 -2.17 9.87
C GLU A 97 20.69 -1.73 11.20
N SER A 98 21.47 -1.73 12.29
CA SER A 98 20.97 -1.27 13.58
C SER A 98 20.63 0.22 13.59
N ILE A 99 21.38 1.05 12.86
CA ILE A 99 21.08 2.48 12.67
C ILE A 99 19.76 2.62 11.91
N HIS A 100 19.59 1.85 10.83
CA HIS A 100 18.38 1.85 10.02
C HIS A 100 17.14 1.55 10.86
N LEU A 101 17.16 0.42 11.58
CA LEU A 101 16.06 0.00 12.45
C LEU A 101 15.76 1.03 13.55
N LYS A 102 16.81 1.57 14.19
CA LYS A 102 16.63 2.57 15.24
C LYS A 102 16.08 3.89 14.72
N LEU A 103 16.42 4.31 13.49
CA LEU A 103 15.85 5.50 12.84
C LEU A 103 14.41 5.27 12.34
N GLN A 104 14.02 4.03 12.06
CA GLN A 104 12.62 3.70 11.78
C GLN A 104 11.76 3.73 13.06
N GLN A 105 12.32 3.28 14.18
CA GLN A 105 11.63 3.23 15.48
C GLN A 105 11.66 4.58 16.23
N ASN A 106 12.75 5.33 16.07
CA ASN A 106 13.00 6.60 16.77
C ASN A 106 13.36 7.70 15.78
N GLN A 107 13.17 8.96 16.17
CA GLN A 107 13.52 10.09 15.30
C GLN A 107 15.02 10.39 15.23
N ALA A 108 15.85 9.81 16.12
CA ALA A 108 17.27 10.13 16.23
C ALA A 108 18.10 8.93 16.70
N VAL A 109 19.36 8.87 16.23
CA VAL A 109 20.35 7.88 16.63
C VAL A 109 21.68 8.57 16.89
N ALA A 110 22.31 8.28 18.03
CA ALA A 110 23.63 8.74 18.38
C ALA A 110 24.66 7.61 18.24
N LEU A 111 25.81 7.91 17.64
CA LEU A 111 26.98 7.02 17.58
C LEU A 111 28.02 7.51 18.59
N SER A 112 28.22 6.79 19.69
CA SER A 112 29.00 7.26 20.85
C SER A 112 30.29 6.49 21.14
N GLU A 113 30.77 5.67 20.20
CA GLU A 113 32.01 4.88 20.36
C GLU A 113 33.27 5.76 20.50
N MET A 114 34.40 5.15 20.87
CA MET A 114 35.69 5.81 21.06
C MET A 114 36.15 6.62 19.82
N GLY A 115 37.03 7.61 20.01
CA GLY A 115 37.59 8.40 18.90
C GLY A 115 38.28 7.51 17.86
N GLY A 116 38.28 7.93 16.59
CA GLY A 116 39.02 7.24 15.51
C GLY A 116 38.41 5.92 15.00
N VAL A 117 37.37 5.37 15.65
CA VAL A 117 36.76 4.12 15.18
C VAL A 117 36.10 4.24 13.81
N GLY A 118 35.74 5.44 13.36
CA GLY A 118 35.16 5.67 12.04
C GLY A 118 33.66 5.97 12.02
N LYS A 119 33.11 6.57 13.09
CA LYS A 119 31.68 6.93 13.19
C LYS A 119 31.19 7.79 12.02
N THR A 120 31.99 8.77 11.61
CA THR A 120 31.70 9.65 10.48
C THR A 120 31.61 8.85 9.18
N GLN A 121 32.52 7.90 8.97
CA GLN A 121 32.51 7.00 7.83
C GLN A 121 31.30 6.06 7.86
N THR A 122 30.90 5.55 9.04
CA THR A 122 29.68 4.76 9.21
C THR A 122 28.44 5.57 8.84
N ALA A 123 28.30 6.80 9.33
CA ALA A 123 27.17 7.67 8.99
C ALA A 123 27.16 8.02 7.48
N ALA A 124 28.32 8.30 6.89
CA ALA A 124 28.42 8.55 5.44
C ALA A 124 28.04 7.32 4.62
N LYS A 125 28.45 6.13 5.06
CA LYS A 125 28.08 4.87 4.41
C LYS A 125 26.58 4.60 4.53
N PHE A 126 25.98 4.85 5.69
CA PHE A 126 24.54 4.74 5.89
C PHE A 126 23.77 5.62 4.90
N VAL A 127 24.16 6.90 4.79
CA VAL A 127 23.57 7.84 3.83
C VAL A 127 23.75 7.33 2.40
N GLN A 128 24.92 6.81 2.02
CA GLN A 128 25.13 6.26 0.68
C GLN A 128 24.15 5.11 0.36
N MET A 129 23.87 4.23 1.32
CA MET A 129 22.99 3.06 1.13
C MET A 129 21.51 3.41 1.15
N HIS A 130 21.09 4.33 2.02
CA HIS A 130 19.67 4.59 2.29
C HIS A 130 19.19 5.97 1.80
N LYS A 131 20.03 6.75 1.10
CA LYS A 131 19.66 8.12 0.66
C LYS A 131 18.32 8.18 -0.07
N ASP A 132 18.01 7.15 -0.86
CA ASP A 132 16.80 7.11 -1.68
C ASP A 132 15.51 6.90 -0.87
N GLU A 133 15.62 6.59 0.41
CA GLU A 133 14.48 6.45 1.31
C GLU A 133 14.07 7.79 1.93
N TYR A 134 14.92 8.81 1.82
CA TYR A 134 14.70 10.13 2.38
C TYR A 134 14.42 11.15 1.28
N GLN A 135 13.47 12.05 1.52
CA GLN A 135 13.17 13.13 0.57
C GLN A 135 14.27 14.20 0.56
N LYS A 136 14.85 14.46 1.73
CA LYS A 136 15.86 15.50 1.95
C LYS A 136 16.89 14.98 2.94
N ILE A 137 18.15 15.26 2.65
CA ILE A 137 19.29 14.89 3.51
C ILE A 137 20.17 16.11 3.68
N PHE A 138 20.57 16.36 4.92
CA PHE A 138 21.48 17.44 5.30
C PHE A 138 22.65 16.86 6.09
N TRP A 139 23.86 17.08 5.59
CA TRP A 139 25.06 16.78 6.33
C TRP A 139 25.60 18.07 6.95
N ILE A 140 25.72 18.09 8.28
CA ILE A 140 26.15 19.26 9.03
C ILE A 140 27.42 18.92 9.79
N SER A 141 28.50 19.66 9.51
CA SER A 141 29.74 19.54 10.29
C SER A 141 29.58 20.27 11.62
N ALA A 142 29.74 19.57 12.74
CA ALA A 142 29.77 20.20 14.07
C ALA A 142 30.97 21.17 14.23
N VAL A 143 32.09 20.89 13.56
CA VAL A 143 33.31 21.72 13.60
C VAL A 143 33.13 23.03 12.83
N SER A 144 32.22 23.06 11.86
CA SER A 144 31.97 24.24 11.02
C SER A 144 30.47 24.53 10.92
N LEU A 145 29.79 24.47 12.06
CA LEU A 145 28.33 24.55 12.14
C LEU A 145 27.78 25.77 11.41
N LYS A 146 28.34 26.96 11.65
CA LYS A 146 27.90 28.20 10.98
C LYS A 146 27.99 28.10 9.46
N ARG A 147 29.11 27.59 8.96
CA ARG A 147 29.35 27.44 7.52
C ARG A 147 28.37 26.46 6.90
N SER A 148 28.27 25.25 7.46
CA SER A 148 27.35 24.22 6.97
C SER A 148 25.88 24.66 7.04
N LEU A 149 25.47 25.34 8.11
CA LEU A 149 24.12 25.89 8.22
C LEU A 149 23.89 27.01 7.20
N SER A 150 24.84 27.91 7.01
CA SER A 150 24.70 28.99 6.03
C SER A 150 24.54 28.46 4.60
N GLU A 151 25.26 27.40 4.23
CA GLU A 151 25.15 26.75 2.92
C GLU A 151 23.75 26.14 2.71
N ILE A 152 23.26 25.42 3.73
CA ILE A 152 21.91 24.83 3.71
C ILE A 152 20.84 25.92 3.62
N LEU A 153 20.93 26.96 4.45
CA LEU A 153 19.96 28.06 4.46
C LEU A 153 19.94 28.83 3.14
N CYS A 154 21.11 29.10 2.55
CA CYS A 154 21.21 29.69 1.22
C CYS A 154 20.53 28.82 0.15
N ALA A 155 20.68 27.50 0.22
CA ALA A 155 20.00 26.58 -0.69
C ALA A 155 18.46 26.64 -0.57
N PHE A 156 17.93 27.07 0.58
CA PHE A 156 16.49 27.32 0.80
C PHE A 156 16.06 28.77 0.56
N GLY A 157 16.97 29.63 0.09
CA GLY A 157 16.66 31.05 -0.15
C GLY A 157 16.64 31.92 1.12
N CYS A 158 17.05 31.38 2.27
CA CYS A 158 17.19 32.13 3.51
C CYS A 158 18.53 32.89 3.50
N LYS A 159 18.52 34.16 3.10
CA LYS A 159 19.74 34.99 2.98
C LYS A 159 20.28 35.57 4.29
N GLN A 160 19.61 35.40 5.44
CA GLN A 160 20.06 36.09 6.65
C GLN A 160 19.69 35.30 7.92
N LEU A 161 20.65 34.52 8.43
CA LEU A 161 20.68 34.16 9.86
C LEU A 161 22.09 34.48 10.36
N ILE A 162 22.20 35.63 11.02
CA ILE A 162 23.38 35.99 11.80
C ILE A 162 23.36 35.06 13.02
N LEU A 163 24.23 34.05 13.02
CA LEU A 163 24.43 33.20 14.19
C LEU A 163 25.38 33.96 15.13
N ASP A 164 24.83 34.74 16.04
CA ASP A 164 25.58 35.40 17.10
C ASP A 164 26.36 34.36 17.93
N GLU A 165 27.64 34.62 18.17
CA GLU A 165 28.45 33.83 19.11
C GLU A 165 27.87 34.01 20.52
N PRO A 166 27.66 32.94 21.32
CA PRO A 166 27.51 33.13 22.75
C PRO A 166 28.82 33.71 23.27
N SER A 167 28.77 34.95 23.77
CA SER A 167 29.85 35.56 24.51
C SER A 167 30.27 34.62 25.63
N MET A 168 31.42 33.95 25.46
CA MET A 168 32.14 33.34 26.57
C MET A 168 32.66 34.50 27.42
N GLU A 169 31.84 34.95 28.37
CA GLU A 169 32.32 35.74 29.49
C GLU A 169 33.26 34.85 30.32
N THR A 170 34.49 35.36 30.46
CA THR A 170 35.62 34.80 31.20
C THR A 170 35.39 34.77 32.70
#